data_AF-A0A920I7A2-F1
#
_entry.id   AF-A0A920I7A2-F1
#
_cell.length_a   1.000
_cell.length_b   1.000
_cell.length_c   1.000
_cell.angle_alpha   90.00
_cell.angle_beta   90.00
_cell.angle_gamma   90.00
#
_symmetry.space_group_name_H-M   'P 1'
#
loop_
_entity.id
_entity.type
_entity.pdbx_description
1 polymer ?
#
loop_
_entity_poly.entity_id
_entity_poly.type
_entity_poly.pdbx_seq_one_letter_code
_entity_poly.pdbx_strand_id
1 'polypeptide(L)' 'MTCLASAHPVPDARGVVAGEAVMDFAAGLSEDDHLLLLVSGGGSALMPAPAEGMTLADKQALNEALLASGLDIHE' A
#
# COMPACT_ATOMS: atom_id res chain seq x y z
N MET A 1 -0.88 -19.88 -6.91
CA MET A 1 -0.91 -18.82 -5.89
C MET A 1 0.25 -17.87 -6.19
N THR A 2 -0.06 -16.63 -6.55
CA THR A 2 0.96 -15.59 -6.77
C THR A 2 1.41 -15.05 -5.42
N CYS A 3 2.71 -14.91 -5.21
CA CYS A 3 3.28 -14.35 -3.97
C CYS A 3 4.25 -13.24 -4.35
N LEU A 4 4.05 -12.05 -3.78
CA LEU A 4 4.87 -10.87 -4.02
C LEU A 4 5.49 -10.45 -2.68
N ALA A 5 6.81 -10.27 -2.66
CA ALA A 5 7.55 -9.87 -1.47
C ALA A 5 8.04 -8.42 -1.60
N SER A 6 7.70 -7.59 -0.62
CA SER A 6 7.99 -6.16 -0.55
C SER A 6 8.65 -5.79 0.78
N ALA A 7 9.11 -4.54 0.91
CA ALA A 7 9.80 -4.07 2.11
C ALA A 7 8.85 -3.64 3.24
N HIS A 8 9.32 -3.81 4.47
CA HIS A 8 8.69 -3.32 5.70
C HIS A 8 9.79 -2.97 6.71
N PRO A 9 9.71 -1.86 7.49
CA PRO A 9 8.55 -0.95 7.65
C PRO A 9 8.48 0.20 6.66
N VAL A 10 9.52 0.43 5.85
CA VAL A 10 9.53 1.48 4.82
C VAL A 10 9.14 0.86 3.48
N PRO A 11 8.13 1.38 2.76
CA PRO A 11 7.70 0.82 1.48
C PRO A 11 8.80 0.92 0.42
N ASP A 12 8.78 0.02 -0.55
CA ASP A 12 9.68 0.05 -1.72
C ASP A 12 8.90 -0.12 -3.03
N ALA A 13 9.61 -0.06 -4.16
CA ALA A 13 8.99 -0.21 -5.48
C ALA A 13 8.29 -1.57 -5.67
N ARG A 14 8.74 -2.63 -4.98
CA ARG A 14 8.08 -3.94 -5.01
C ARG A 14 6.72 -3.88 -4.32
N GLY A 15 6.59 -3.08 -3.28
CA GLY A 15 5.31 -2.81 -2.63
C GLY A 15 4.32 -2.10 -3.56
N VAL A 16 4.78 -1.17 -4.40
CA VAL A 16 3.91 -0.51 -5.40
C VAL A 16 3.36 -1.52 -6.39
N VAL A 17 4.23 -2.39 -6.93
CA VAL A 17 3.82 -3.50 -7.82
C VAL A 17 2.83 -4.43 -7.13
N ALA A 18 3.01 -4.71 -5.83
CA ALA A 18 2.09 -5.54 -5.07
C ALA A 18 0.71 -4.86 -4.88
N GLY A 19 0.69 -3.55 -4.61
CA GLY A 19 -0.53 -2.76 -4.54
C GLY A 19 -1.29 -2.74 -5.88
N GLU A 20 -0.58 -2.47 -6.98
CA GLU A 20 -1.13 -2.50 -8.34
C GLU A 20 -1.73 -3.87 -8.67
N ALA A 21 -1.01 -4.97 -8.38
CA ALA A 21 -1.50 -6.33 -8.65
C ALA A 21 -2.79 -6.66 -7.87
N VAL A 22 -2.93 -6.17 -6.63
CA VAL A 22 -4.16 -6.34 -5.84
C VAL A 22 -5.30 -5.51 -6.41
N MET A 23 -5.04 -4.28 -6.85
CA MET A 23 -6.03 -3.42 -7.49
C MET A 23 -6.52 -4.00 -8.83
N ASP A 24 -5.60 -4.50 -9.67
CA ASP A 24 -5.92 -5.16 -10.93
C ASP A 24 -6.73 -6.44 -10.71
N PHE A 25 -6.37 -7.24 -9.71
CA PHE A 25 -7.14 -8.42 -9.32
C PHE A 25 -8.56 -8.05 -8.89
N ALA A 26 -8.70 -7.06 -8.01
CA ALA A 26 -9.99 -6.61 -7.50
C ALA A 26 -10.86 -5.98 -8.61
N ALA A 27 -10.25 -5.29 -9.58
CA ALA A 27 -10.95 -4.69 -10.72
C ALA A 27 -11.56 -5.74 -11.67
N GLY A 28 -11.08 -6.99 -11.63
CA GLY A 28 -11.61 -8.09 -12.42
C GLY A 28 -12.81 -8.82 -11.80
N LEU A 29 -13.21 -8.49 -10.57
CA LEU A 29 -14.31 -9.13 -9.86
C LEU A 29 -15.67 -8.56 -10.29
N SER A 30 -16.71 -9.39 -10.27
CA SER A 30 -18.11 -8.97 -10.46
C SER A 30 -18.89 -8.95 -9.14
N GLU A 31 -20.17 -8.58 -9.21
CA GLU A 31 -21.09 -8.63 -8.07
C GLU A 31 -21.42 -10.05 -7.59
N ASP A 32 -21.17 -11.07 -8.43
CA ASP A 32 -21.40 -12.48 -8.10
C ASP A 32 -20.20 -13.11 -7.37
N ASP A 33 -19.06 -12.41 -7.32
CA ASP A 33 -17.83 -12.91 -6.71
C ASP A 33 -17.73 -12.56 -5.21
N HIS A 34 -16.97 -13.37 -4.48
CA HIS A 34 -16.62 -13.10 -3.08
C HIS A 34 -15.12 -12.93 -2.91
N LEU A 35 -14.71 -11.76 -2.38
CA LEU A 35 -13.32 -11.48 -2.04
C LEU A 35 -13.03 -11.88 -0.59
N LEU A 36 -12.14 -12.86 -0.40
CA LEU A 36 -11.56 -13.15 0.92
C LEU A 36 -10.30 -12.30 1.10
N LEU A 37 -10.40 -11.26 1.93
CA LEU A 37 -9.27 -10.42 2.30
C LEU A 37 -8.70 -10.84 3.66
N LEU A 38 -7.46 -11.33 3.66
CA LEU A 38 -6.73 -11.70 4.87
C LEU A 38 -5.72 -10.60 5.22
N VAL A 39 -5.96 -9.88 6.31
CA VAL A 39 -5.13 -8.72 6.71
C VAL A 39 -4.34 -9.04 7.97
N SER A 40 -3.05 -8.66 7.96
CA SER A 40 -2.17 -8.69 9.12
C SER A 40 -1.32 -7.40 9.16
N GLY A 41 -0.39 -7.29 10.12
CA GLY A 41 0.46 -6.12 10.29
C GLY A 41 1.36 -5.85 9.08
N GLY A 42 1.60 -4.56 8.80
CA GLY A 42 2.54 -4.10 7.77
C GLY A 42 1.94 -3.73 6.42
N GLY A 43 0.62 -3.86 6.25
CA GLY A 43 -0.08 -3.55 4.99
C GLY A 43 0.28 -2.19 4.38
N SER A 44 0.44 -1.15 5.20
CA SER A 44 0.79 0.21 4.73
C SER A 44 2.12 0.29 3.98
N ALA A 45 3.11 -0.52 4.37
CA ALA A 45 4.42 -0.58 3.71
C ALA A 45 4.50 -1.68 2.64
N LEU A 46 3.76 -2.77 2.84
CA LEU A 46 3.79 -3.93 1.95
C LEU A 46 3.04 -3.70 0.63
N MET A 47 1.98 -2.90 0.64
CA MET A 47 1.15 -2.58 -0.54
C MET A 47 0.81 -1.08 -0.60
N PRO A 48 1.81 -0.18 -0.69
CA PRO A 48 1.59 1.24 -0.83
C PRO A 48 0.88 1.57 -2.14
N ALA A 49 -0.18 2.37 -2.07
CA ALA A 49 -0.79 3.02 -3.23
C ALA A 49 -0.56 4.54 -3.13
N PRO A 50 0.44 5.12 -3.83
CA PRO A 50 0.55 6.56 -3.99
C PRO A 50 -0.67 7.13 -4.73
N ALA A 51 -1.07 8.35 -4.41
CA ALA A 51 -2.15 9.02 -5.13
C ALA A 51 -1.72 9.37 -6.56
N GLU A 52 -2.69 9.60 -7.44
CA GLU A 52 -2.39 10.07 -8.81
C GLU A 52 -1.56 11.36 -8.76
N GLY A 53 -0.48 11.40 -9.55
CA GLY A 53 0.47 12.53 -9.57
C GLY A 53 1.48 12.55 -8.42
N MET A 54 1.46 11.57 -7.50
CA MET A 54 2.41 11.45 -6.38
C MET A 54 3.35 10.26 -6.59
N THR A 55 4.66 10.47 -6.44
CA THR A 55 5.62 9.36 -6.48
C THR A 55 5.66 8.61 -5.15
N LEU A 56 6.23 7.40 -5.15
CA LEU A 56 6.50 6.69 -3.89
C LEU A 56 7.41 7.50 -2.95
N ALA A 57 8.40 8.19 -3.51
CA ALA A 57 9.32 9.01 -2.74
C ALA A 57 8.60 10.19 -2.07
N ASP A 58 7.68 10.84 -2.77
CA ASP A 58 6.84 11.91 -2.19
C ASP A 58 6.02 11.39 -1.01
N LYS A 59 5.41 10.20 -1.15
CA LYS A 59 4.64 9.55 -0.08
C LYS A 59 5.51 9.21 1.13
N GLN A 60 6.72 8.70 0.91
CA GLN A 60 7.68 8.41 1.99
C GLN A 60 8.09 9.69 2.71
N ALA A 61 8.45 10.74 1.96
CA ALA A 61 8.87 12.03 2.52
C ALA A 61 7.75 12.71 3.31
N LEU A 62 6.50 12.64 2.82
CA LEU A 62 5.34 13.14 3.54
C LEU A 62 5.13 12.39 4.86
N ASN A 63 5.20 11.05 4.84
CA ASN A 63 5.06 10.24 6.05
C ASN A 63 6.17 10.55 7.08
N GLU A 64 7.41 10.75 6.62
CA GLU A 64 8.52 11.15 7.49
C GLU A 64 8.28 12.54 8.10
N ALA A 65 7.78 13.50 7.31
CA ALA A 65 7.46 14.84 7.79
C ALA A 65 6.34 14.84 8.85
N LEU A 66 5.28 14.04 8.65
CA LEU A 66 4.16 13.91 9.59
C LEU A 66 4.61 13.25 10.92
N LEU A 67 5.46 12.23 10.83
CA LEU A 67 6.05 11.62 12.03
C LEU A 67 6.93 12.61 12.80
N ALA A 68 7.67 13.46 12.09
CA ALA A 68 8.53 14.47 12.69
C ALA A 68 7.75 15.66 13.28
N SER A 69 6.52 15.92 12.84
CA SER A 69 5.73 17.05 13.34
C SER A 69 5.09 16.82 14.71
N GLY A 70 5.13 15.59 15.23
CA GLY A 70 4.53 15.25 16.52
C GLY A 70 3.00 15.27 16.52
N LEU A 71 2.40 15.20 15.33
CA LEU A 71 0.97 15.03 15.15
C LEU A 71 0.54 13.64 15.64
N ASP A 72 -0.72 13.51 16.05
CA ASP A 72 -1.29 12.21 16.39
C ASP A 72 -1.38 11.31 15.14
N ILE A 73 -1.43 9.99 15.32
CA ILE A 73 -1.55 9.03 14.22
C ILE A 73 -2.86 9.18 13.42
N HIS A 74 -3.86 9.85 13.99
CA HIS A 74 -5.14 10.14 13.37
C HIS A 74 -5.19 11.48 12.61
N GLU A 75 -4.12 12.27 12.62
CA GLU A 75 -3.97 13.56 11.90
C GLU A 75 -3.13 13.42 10.63
#